data_AF-A0A9D4E217-F1
#
_entry.id   AF-A0A9D4E217-F1
#
_cell.length_a   1.000
_cell.length_b   1.000
_cell.length_c   1.000
_cell.angle_alpha   90.00
_cell.angle_beta   90.00
_cell.angle_gamma   90.00
#
_symmetry.space_group_name_H-M   'P 1'
#
loop_
_entity.id
_entity.type
_entity.pdbx_description
1 polymer ?
#
loop_
_entity_poly.entity_id
_entity_poly.type
_entity_poly.pdbx_seq_one_letter_code
_entity_poly.pdbx_strand_id
1 'polypeptide(L)'
;MNRNITQKEVSLRNNKDKMWMDGAEIDARPFLHYHQYLTYRGLGERDNQLHAIEVLESYIFDIGNSINLYHPETSLNLLGHCYEMEGDYERALSCYEGSLHLVNTNNAANWHIRRVLHFISG
;
A
#
# COMPACT_ATOMS: atom_id res chain seq x y z
N MET A 1 -48.33 -1.04 -2.32
CA MET A 1 -47.37 -0.23 -1.54
C MET A 1 -46.02 -0.31 -2.25
N ASN A 2 -45.87 0.44 -3.35
CA ASN A 2 -44.69 0.39 -4.22
C ASN A 2 -43.70 1.47 -3.78
N ARG A 3 -42.50 1.06 -3.38
CA ARG A 3 -41.39 1.98 -3.11
C ARG A 3 -40.90 2.51 -4.45
N ASN A 4 -41.26 3.76 -4.75
CA ASN A 4 -40.64 4.58 -5.78
C ASN A 4 -39.17 4.81 -5.40
N ILE A 5 -38.30 3.88 -5.79
CA ILE A 5 -36.86 4.12 -5.82
C ILE A 5 -36.65 5.18 -6.90
N THR A 6 -36.30 6.39 -6.49
CA THR A 6 -36.15 7.51 -7.42
C THR A 6 -35.00 7.22 -8.39
N GLN A 7 -35.13 7.61 -9.66
CA GLN A 7 -34.07 7.46 -10.69
C GLN A 7 -32.70 8.02 -10.23
N LYS A 8 -32.72 8.96 -9.27
CA LYS A 8 -31.53 9.52 -8.61
C LYS A 8 -30.73 8.46 -7.84
N GLU A 9 -31.39 7.58 -7.09
CA GLU A 9 -30.74 6.50 -6.32
C GLU A 9 -30.17 5.40 -7.22
N VAL A 10 -30.83 5.12 -8.35
CA VAL A 10 -30.33 4.19 -9.38
C VAL A 10 -29.10 4.78 -10.09
N SER A 11 -29.09 6.09 -10.36
CA SER A 11 -27.92 6.77 -10.96
C SER A 11 -26.70 6.79 -10.04
N LEU A 12 -26.91 6.93 -8.72
CA LEU A 12 -25.84 6.94 -7.72
C LEU A 12 -25.23 5.54 -7.51
N ARG A 13 -26.04 4.48 -7.60
CA ARG A 13 -25.54 3.09 -7.58
C ARG A 13 -24.70 2.77 -8.81
N ASN A 14 -25.11 3.23 -9.99
CA ASN A 14 -24.39 3.00 -11.25
C ASN A 14 -23.08 3.79 -11.39
N ASN A 15 -22.78 4.73 -10.48
CA ASN A 15 -21.57 5.55 -10.54
C ASN A 15 -20.42 5.00 -9.70
N LYS A 16 -20.69 4.21 -8.66
CA LYS A 16 -19.63 3.59 -7.83
C LYS A 16 -18.77 2.59 -8.61
N ASP A 17 -19.38 1.88 -9.55
CA ASP A 17 -18.69 0.88 -10.37
C ASP A 17 -17.91 1.49 -11.54
N LYS A 18 -18.11 2.79 -11.84
CA LYS A 18 -17.44 3.52 -12.93
C LYS A 18 -16.33 4.46 -12.48
N MET A 19 -16.12 4.60 -11.16
CA MET A 19 -15.10 5.48 -10.59
C MET A 19 -13.73 4.81 -10.38
N TRP A 20 -13.50 3.61 -10.95
CA TRP A 20 -12.24 2.89 -10.70
C TRP A 20 -10.99 3.58 -11.28
N MET A 21 -11.13 4.61 -12.13
CA MET A 21 -10.01 5.40 -12.67
C MET A 21 -10.23 6.93 -12.71
N ASP A 22 -11.45 7.43 -12.90
CA ASP A 22 -11.66 8.86 -13.21
C ASP A 22 -11.87 9.77 -11.98
N GLY A 23 -11.88 9.20 -10.76
CA GLY A 23 -12.08 9.96 -9.51
C GLY A 23 -11.06 9.64 -8.40
N ALA A 24 -10.06 8.81 -8.68
CA ALA A 24 -9.02 8.51 -7.72
C ALA A 24 -7.97 9.63 -7.77
N GLU A 25 -8.00 10.55 -6.80
CA GLU A 25 -6.77 11.21 -6.35
C GLU A 25 -5.85 10.09 -5.85
N ILE A 26 -5.07 9.50 -6.75
CA ILE A 26 -4.05 8.52 -6.38
C ILE A 26 -2.99 9.31 -5.64
N ASP A 27 -2.88 9.09 -4.33
CA ASP A 27 -1.76 9.62 -3.58
C ASP A 27 -0.48 8.95 -4.09
N ALA A 28 0.32 9.71 -4.83
CA ALA A 28 1.54 9.23 -5.44
C ALA A 28 2.75 9.29 -4.50
N ARG A 29 2.62 9.90 -3.31
CA ARG A 29 3.70 9.99 -2.32
C ARG A 29 4.34 8.66 -1.93
N PRO A 30 3.60 7.56 -1.66
CA PRO A 30 4.23 6.30 -1.30
C PRO A 30 5.08 5.74 -2.45
N PHE A 31 4.63 5.91 -3.71
CA PHE A 31 5.40 5.51 -4.89
C PHE A 31 6.65 6.37 -5.05
N LEU A 32 6.55 7.69 -4.80
CA LEU A 32 7.70 8.60 -4.86
C LEU A 32 8.80 8.15 -3.90
N HIS A 33 8.47 7.94 -2.62
CA HIS A 33 9.46 7.56 -1.61
C HIS A 33 10.01 6.15 -1.85
N TYR A 34 9.17 5.23 -2.33
CA TYR A 34 9.61 3.91 -2.77
C TYR A 34 10.60 3.99 -3.94
N HIS A 35 10.35 4.82 -4.96
CA HIS A 35 11.28 5.00 -6.07
C HIS A 35 12.57 5.71 -5.67
N GLN A 36 12.50 6.66 -4.73
CA GLN A 36 13.69 7.26 -4.12
C GLN A 36 14.53 6.19 -3.43
N TYR A 37 13.92 5.32 -2.61
CA TYR A 37 14.59 4.19 -1.98
C TYR A 37 15.32 3.31 -3.00
N LEU A 38 14.62 2.86 -4.06
CA LEU A 38 15.22 2.01 -5.10
C LEU A 38 16.40 2.70 -5.80
N THR A 39 16.26 4.01 -6.05
CA THR A 39 17.29 4.82 -6.72
C THR A 39 18.52 4.93 -5.84
N TYR A 40 18.37 5.33 -4.58
CA TYR A 40 19.48 5.48 -3.64
C TYR A 40 20.18 4.16 -3.35
N ARG A 41 19.42 3.05 -3.24
CA ARG A 41 19.99 1.71 -3.13
C ARG A 41 20.84 1.34 -4.35
N GLY A 42 20.36 1.67 -5.56
CA GLY A 42 21.10 1.44 -6.80
C GLY A 42 22.38 2.29 -6.91
N LEU A 43 22.37 3.49 -6.34
CA LEU A 43 23.53 4.38 -6.27
C LEU A 43 24.49 4.06 -5.11
N GLY A 44 24.08 3.19 -4.17
CA GLY A 44 24.85 2.90 -2.96
C GLY A 44 24.79 4.02 -1.91
N GLU A 45 23.88 4.98 -2.04
CA GLU A 45 23.71 6.10 -1.11
C GLU A 45 22.89 5.67 0.11
N ARG A 46 23.57 5.03 1.07
CA ARG A 46 22.93 4.36 2.20
C ARG A 46 22.08 5.28 3.07
N ASP A 47 22.56 6.49 3.36
CA ASP A 47 21.85 7.43 4.24
C ASP A 47 20.54 7.91 3.58
N ASN A 48 20.59 8.25 2.29
CA ASN A 48 19.41 8.67 1.54
C ASN A 48 18.40 7.53 1.35
N GLN A 49 18.89 6.31 1.20
CA GLN A 49 18.07 5.09 1.14
C GLN A 49 17.30 4.87 2.43
N LEU A 50 17.96 4.95 3.59
CA LEU A 50 17.32 4.80 4.90
C LEU A 50 16.34 5.95 5.16
N HIS A 51 16.71 7.18 4.81
CA HIS A 51 15.83 8.32 4.93
C HIS A 51 14.54 8.17 4.09
N ALA A 52 14.64 7.60 2.89
CA ALA A 52 13.45 7.32 2.07
C ALA A 52 12.50 6.30 2.73
N ILE A 53 13.04 5.30 3.44
CA ILE A 53 12.23 4.37 4.24
C ILE A 53 11.55 5.13 5.39
N GLU A 54 12.29 5.91 6.16
CA GLU A 54 11.75 6.68 7.31
C GLU A 54 10.60 7.59 6.89
N VAL A 55 10.73 8.29 5.75
CA VAL A 55 9.67 9.15 5.23
C VAL A 55 8.45 8.33 4.80
N LEU A 56 8.65 7.17 4.17
CA LEU A 56 7.55 6.27 3.80
C LEU A 56 6.83 5.71 5.04
N GLU A 57 7.56 5.39 6.11
CA GLU A 57 6.98 4.97 7.39
C GLU A 57 6.16 6.07 8.05
N SER A 58 6.72 7.29 8.14
CA SER A 58 6.01 8.44 8.69
C SER A 58 4.73 8.70 7.92
N TYR A 59 4.79 8.61 6.59
CA TYR A 59 3.63 8.77 5.73
C TYR A 59 2.54 7.72 6.02
N ILE A 60 2.90 6.45 6.17
CA ILE A 60 1.95 5.38 6.52
C ILE A 60 1.36 5.60 7.92
N PHE A 61 2.18 6.00 8.88
CA PHE A 61 1.73 6.32 10.24
C PHE A 61 0.70 7.45 10.22
N ASP A 62 0.96 8.51 9.47
CA ASP A 62 0.05 9.66 9.34
C ASP A 62 -1.26 9.28 8.63
N ILE A 63 -1.21 8.40 7.61
CA ILE A 63 -2.43 7.86 6.96
C ILE A 63 -3.26 7.04 7.95
N GLY A 64 -2.64 6.20 8.78
CA GLY A 64 -3.36 5.39 9.77
C GLY A 64 -4.24 6.23 10.71
N ASN A 65 -3.91 7.51 10.86
CA ASN A 65 -4.65 8.48 11.67
C ASN A 65 -5.67 9.34 10.87
N SER A 66 -5.73 9.20 9.54
CA SER A 66 -6.59 10.01 8.66
C SER A 66 -7.67 9.16 7.98
N ILE A 67 -8.94 9.59 8.07
CA ILE A 67 -10.12 8.86 7.56
C ILE A 67 -10.21 8.85 6.02
N ASN A 68 -9.38 9.61 5.30
CA ASN A 68 -9.70 10.06 3.94
C ASN A 68 -8.67 9.75 2.85
N LEU A 69 -7.94 8.63 2.94
CA LEU A 69 -6.95 8.28 1.91
C LEU A 69 -7.17 6.90 1.30
N TYR A 70 -7.05 6.88 -0.03
CA TYR A 70 -7.26 5.72 -0.88
C TYR A 70 -5.98 4.87 -0.93
N HIS A 71 -6.12 3.58 -0.66
CA HIS A 71 -5.11 2.52 -0.82
C HIS A 71 -3.96 2.39 0.20
N PRO A 72 -4.21 2.43 1.53
CA PRO A 72 -3.19 2.15 2.56
C PRO A 72 -2.52 0.77 2.41
N GLU A 73 -3.22 -0.23 1.88
CA GLU A 73 -2.67 -1.56 1.57
C GLU A 73 -1.50 -1.50 0.59
N THR A 74 -1.51 -0.56 -0.34
CA THR A 74 -0.44 -0.41 -1.34
C THR A 74 0.81 0.16 -0.69
N SER A 75 0.66 1.17 0.18
CA SER A 75 1.78 1.78 0.90
C SER A 75 2.48 0.76 1.81
N LEU A 76 1.69 -0.07 2.52
CA LEU A 76 2.23 -1.18 3.32
C LEU A 76 2.97 -2.21 2.46
N ASN A 77 2.46 -2.56 1.28
CA ASN A 77 3.15 -3.47 0.37
C ASN A 77 4.49 -2.90 -0.12
N LEU A 78 4.55 -1.60 -0.43
CA LEU A 78 5.79 -0.93 -0.85
C LEU A 78 6.82 -0.89 0.29
N LEU A 79 6.41 -0.54 1.51
CA LEU A 79 7.28 -0.53 2.68
C LEU A 79 7.80 -1.94 3.00
N GLY A 80 6.92 -2.95 2.93
CA GLY A 80 7.31 -4.35 3.12
C GLY A 80 8.39 -4.79 2.14
N HIS A 81 8.32 -4.33 0.88
CA HIS A 81 9.34 -4.62 -0.11
C HIS A 81 10.67 -3.92 0.18
N CYS A 82 10.64 -2.68 0.66
CA CYS A 82 11.86 -2.03 1.16
C CYS A 82 12.51 -2.86 2.27
N TYR A 83 11.74 -3.30 3.26
CA TYR A 83 12.26 -4.12 4.37
C TYR A 83 12.80 -5.49 3.92
N GLU A 84 12.11 -6.16 3.00
CA GLU A 84 12.60 -7.41 2.41
C GLU A 84 13.95 -7.19 1.71
N MET A 85 14.13 -6.07 1.01
CA MET A 85 15.37 -5.70 0.33
C MET A 85 16.50 -5.29 1.28
N GLU A 86 16.18 -4.89 2.51
CA GLU A 86 17.12 -4.67 3.62
C GLU A 86 17.48 -5.96 4.37
N GLY A 87 16.77 -7.07 4.11
CA GLY A 87 16.90 -8.31 4.86
C GLY A 87 16.20 -8.28 6.22
N ASP A 88 15.38 -7.27 6.49
CA ASP A 88 14.54 -7.20 7.69
C ASP A 88 13.21 -7.92 7.44
N TYR A 89 13.28 -9.24 7.50
CA TYR A 89 12.17 -10.11 7.13
C TYR A 89 10.99 -10.02 8.10
N GLU A 90 11.26 -9.74 9.37
CA GLU A 90 10.23 -9.57 10.40
C GLU A 90 9.37 -8.33 10.12
N ARG A 91 9.99 -7.17 9.87
CA ARG A 91 9.24 -5.96 9.52
C ARG A 91 8.56 -6.07 8.16
N ALA A 92 9.21 -6.73 7.20
CA ALA A 92 8.61 -7.02 5.90
C ALA A 92 7.32 -7.83 6.04
N LEU A 93 7.36 -8.93 6.80
CA LEU A 93 6.21 -9.79 7.05
C LEU A 93 5.06 -9.01 7.69
N SER A 94 5.34 -8.22 8.73
CA SER A 94 4.34 -7.39 9.41
C SER A 94 3.65 -6.42 8.44
N CYS A 95 4.39 -5.79 7.53
CA CYS A 95 3.83 -4.90 6.52
C CYS A 95 2.90 -5.64 5.55
N TYR A 96 3.31 -6.79 5.04
CA TYR A 96 2.50 -7.57 4.10
C TYR A 96 1.24 -8.14 4.76
N GLU A 97 1.33 -8.60 6.01
CA GLU A 97 0.16 -9.04 6.79
C GLU A 97 -0.82 -7.88 7.03
N GLY A 98 -0.30 -6.69 7.36
CA GLY A 98 -1.12 -5.48 7.46
C GLY A 98 -1.84 -5.13 6.16
N SER A 99 -1.15 -5.26 5.01
CA SER A 99 -1.74 -5.06 3.69
C SER A 99 -2.87 -6.06 3.40
N LEU A 100 -2.68 -7.35 3.72
CA LEU A 100 -3.72 -8.38 3.58
C LEU A 100 -4.90 -8.21 4.54
N HIS A 101 -4.65 -7.69 5.74
CA HIS A 101 -5.72 -7.38 6.68
C HIS A 101 -6.68 -6.33 6.12
N LEU A 102 -6.14 -5.34 5.40
CA LEU A 102 -6.92 -4.29 4.73
C LEU A 102 -7.59 -4.81 3.45
N VAL A 103 -6.85 -5.56 2.63
CA VAL A 103 -7.35 -6.12 1.36
C VAL A 103 -6.92 -7.59 1.25
N ASN A 104 -7.81 -8.48 1.65
CA ASN A 104 -7.56 -9.93 1.69
C ASN A 104 -7.28 -10.59 0.32
N THR A 105 -7.55 -9.87 -0.78
CA THR A 105 -7.25 -10.29 -2.16
C THR A 105 -5.96 -9.70 -2.72
N ASN A 106 -5.11 -9.08 -1.89
CA ASN A 106 -3.83 -8.54 -2.36
C ASN A 106 -2.85 -9.67 -2.74
N ASN A 107 -2.84 -10.02 -4.02
CA ASN A 107 -2.00 -11.08 -4.58
C ASN A 107 -0.50 -10.77 -4.44
N ALA A 108 -0.10 -9.49 -4.48
CA ALA A 108 1.30 -9.10 -4.33
C ALA A 108 1.78 -9.40 -2.89
N ALA A 109 1.02 -8.95 -1.88
CA ALA A 109 1.34 -9.23 -0.48
C ALA A 109 1.39 -10.74 -0.19
N ASN A 110 0.43 -11.52 -0.72
CA ASN A 110 0.44 -12.98 -0.61
C ASN A 110 1.70 -13.64 -1.21
N TRP A 111 2.17 -13.15 -2.36
CA TRP A 111 3.40 -13.64 -2.98
C TRP A 111 4.62 -13.34 -2.12
N HIS A 112 4.74 -12.09 -1.64
CA HIS A 112 5.87 -11.67 -0.82
C HIS A 112 5.91 -12.39 0.53
N ILE A 113 4.78 -12.61 1.22
CA ILE A 113 4.73 -13.37 2.48
C ILE A 113 5.30 -14.77 2.30
N ARG A 114 4.90 -15.49 1.24
CA ARG A 114 5.42 -16.84 0.97
C ARG A 114 6.93 -16.84 0.78
N ARG A 115 7.45 -15.81 0.10
CA ARG A 115 8.88 -15.63 -0.12
C ARG A 115 9.63 -15.30 1.17
N VAL A 116 9.13 -14.35 1.96
CA VAL A 116 9.73 -13.95 3.24
C VAL A 116 9.76 -15.12 4.22
N LEU A 117 8.67 -15.88 4.34
CA LEU A 117 8.62 -17.07 5.20
C LEU A 117 9.66 -18.12 4.81
N HIS A 118 9.99 -18.27 3.52
CA HIS A 118 11.07 -19.15 3.09
C HIS A 118 12.44 -18.71 3.64
N PHE A 119 12.71 -17.40 3.67
CA PHE A 119 13.96 -16.86 4.23
C PHE A 119 14.03 -16.90 5.76
N ILE A 120 12.90 -16.81 6.45
CA ILE A 120 12.85 -16.90 7.93
C ILE A 120 12.98 -18.36 8.41
N SER A 121 12.46 -19.32 7.63
CA SER A 121 12.37 -20.73 8.03
C SER A 121 13.53 -21.62 7.57
N GLY A 122 14.42 -21.10 6.73
CA GLY A 122 15.60 -21.80 6.20
C GLY A 122 16.88 -21.40 6.92
#